data_AF-A0AA39U2I8-F1
#
_entry.id   AF-A0AA39U2I8-F1
#
_cell.length_a   1.000
_cell.length_b   1.000
_cell.length_c   1.000
_cell.angle_alpha   90.00
_cell.angle_beta   90.00
_cell.angle_gamma   90.00
#
_symmetry.space_group_name_H-M   'P 1'
#
loop_
_entity.id
_entity.type
_entity.pdbx_description
1 polymer ?
#
loop_
_entity_poly.entity_id
_entity_poly.type
_entity_poly.pdbx_seq_one_letter_code
_entity_poly.pdbx_strand_id
1 'polypeptide(L)'
;MNKVTKEFNDKWAYPGYEKVTGDSPEATAKCAAQDELFQVQKKQIQQKFNNECHKAAIVAVTNNFVGNPAILMKKKKLLFNLKPVCQLRAVQIYSHHYFPTHVQPYVNQALKANTEPLGHGVKLNLSNHIMAEQFEAETDAIKEEILATMEELHEEILEAEAKRSLADYLEAIDQAPALLERLLREIAAQTGWWFLVIAGGPLPTDDGNIHTHSFHIGETIHGHNFLEEYATLFMDPDNRTSQC
;
A
#
# COMPACT_ATOMS: atom_id res chain seq x y z
N MET A 1 -14.95 -8.59 -23.75
CA MET A 1 -14.20 -9.56 -22.93
C MET A 1 -13.28 -10.34 -23.87
N ASN A 2 -11.97 -10.33 -23.62
CA ASN A 2 -10.98 -10.83 -24.59
C ASN A 2 -10.99 -12.38 -24.63
N LYS A 3 -10.62 -12.99 -25.76
CA LYS A 3 -10.75 -14.45 -25.95
C LYS A 3 -9.98 -15.25 -24.89
N VAL A 4 -8.81 -14.73 -24.49
CA VAL A 4 -7.93 -15.30 -23.45
C VAL A 4 -8.59 -15.32 -22.07
N THR A 5 -9.34 -14.28 -21.69
CA THR A 5 -10.00 -14.24 -20.38
C THR A 5 -11.23 -15.16 -20.30
N LYS A 6 -11.84 -15.47 -21.45
CA LYS A 6 -12.91 -16.47 -21.51
C LYS A 6 -12.36 -17.89 -21.36
N GLU A 7 -11.29 -18.23 -22.08
CA GLU A 7 -10.65 -19.55 -21.99
C GLU A 7 -10.05 -19.82 -20.60
N PHE A 8 -9.49 -18.79 -19.94
CA PHE A 8 -8.99 -18.91 -18.57
C PHE A 8 -10.12 -19.23 -17.57
N ASN A 9 -11.25 -18.50 -17.66
CA ASN A 9 -12.38 -18.72 -16.76
C ASN A 9 -13.10 -20.06 -16.98
N ASP A 10 -13.15 -20.55 -18.22
CA ASP A 10 -13.81 -21.83 -18.53
C ASP A 10 -12.94 -23.02 -18.09
N LYS A 11 -11.61 -22.90 -18.17
CA LYS A 11 -10.68 -23.99 -17.80
C LYS A 11 -10.47 -24.13 -16.29
N TRP A 12 -10.63 -23.04 -15.54
CA TRP A 12 -10.35 -22.98 -14.10
C TRP A 12 -11.59 -22.68 -13.25
N ALA A 13 -12.77 -23.08 -13.71
CA ALA A 13 -13.98 -23.01 -12.90
C ALA A 13 -13.81 -23.84 -11.62
N TYR A 14 -13.84 -23.18 -10.46
CA TYR A 14 -13.69 -23.83 -9.15
C TYR A 14 -14.80 -24.89 -8.97
N PRO A 15 -14.45 -26.18 -8.79
CA PRO A 15 -15.43 -27.23 -8.52
C PRO A 15 -16.13 -26.91 -7.19
N GLY A 16 -17.46 -26.69 -7.23
CA GLY A 16 -18.26 -26.30 -6.06
C GLY A 16 -18.66 -24.82 -6.01
N TYR A 17 -18.16 -23.98 -6.91
CA TYR A 17 -18.76 -22.66 -7.17
C TYR A 17 -19.80 -22.82 -8.28
N GLU A 18 -20.99 -23.33 -7.95
CA GLU A 18 -22.13 -23.17 -8.84
C GLU A 18 -22.31 -21.67 -9.05
N LYS A 19 -22.09 -21.19 -10.28
CA LYS A 19 -22.54 -19.85 -10.65
C LYS A 19 -24.01 -19.82 -10.27
N VAL A 20 -24.36 -18.99 -9.30
CA VAL A 20 -25.74 -18.68 -8.97
C VAL A 20 -26.30 -17.95 -10.18
N THR A 21 -26.71 -18.70 -11.19
CA THR A 21 -27.34 -18.22 -12.42
C THR A 21 -28.84 -18.04 -12.24
N GLY A 22 -29.33 -18.21 -11.01
CA GLY A 22 -30.69 -17.83 -10.67
C GLY A 22 -30.75 -16.31 -10.50
N ASP A 23 -31.49 -15.64 -11.38
CA ASP A 23 -32.12 -14.33 -11.15
C ASP A 23 -33.14 -14.43 -10.01
N SER A 24 -32.77 -15.06 -8.90
CA SER A 24 -33.55 -15.07 -7.68
C SER A 24 -33.28 -13.73 -7.00
N PRO A 25 -34.28 -12.83 -6.92
CA PRO A 25 -34.13 -11.55 -6.23
C PRO A 25 -33.67 -11.73 -4.77
N GLU A 26 -33.90 -12.91 -4.18
CA GLU A 26 -33.43 -13.24 -2.84
C GLU A 26 -31.91 -13.49 -2.76
N ALA A 27 -31.30 -14.06 -3.80
CA ALA A 27 -29.85 -14.27 -3.86
C ALA A 27 -29.10 -12.95 -4.07
N THR A 28 -29.63 -12.07 -4.94
CA THR A 28 -29.08 -10.72 -5.16
C THR A 28 -29.13 -9.88 -3.89
N ALA A 29 -30.22 -9.95 -3.13
CA ALA A 29 -30.36 -9.24 -1.86
C ALA A 29 -29.36 -9.73 -0.79
N LYS A 30 -29.13 -11.05 -0.69
CA LYS A 30 -28.15 -11.62 0.26
C LYS A 30 -26.72 -11.22 -0.10
N CYS A 31 -26.37 -11.21 -1.38
CA CYS A 31 -25.03 -10.80 -1.82
C CYS A 31 -24.78 -9.31 -1.55
N ALA A 32 -25.75 -8.43 -1.86
CA ALA A 32 -25.64 -7.01 -1.57
C ALA A 32 -25.49 -6.72 -0.06
N ALA A 33 -26.23 -7.44 0.78
CA ALA A 33 -26.12 -7.31 2.24
C ALA A 33 -24.74 -7.76 2.77
N GLN A 34 -24.15 -8.81 2.20
CA GLN A 34 -22.80 -9.26 2.54
C GLN A 34 -21.74 -8.24 2.13
N ASP A 35 -21.87 -7.65 0.93
CA ASP A 35 -20.97 -6.60 0.46
C ASP A 35 -21.04 -5.35 1.34
N GLU A 36 -22.23 -4.91 1.73
CA GLU A 36 -22.40 -3.79 2.67
C GLU A 36 -21.74 -4.08 4.02
N LEU A 37 -21.94 -5.28 4.58
CA LEU A 37 -21.31 -5.69 5.83
C LEU A 37 -19.78 -5.69 5.73
N PHE A 38 -19.23 -6.21 4.63
CA PHE A 38 -17.79 -6.20 4.38
C PHE A 38 -17.24 -4.77 4.28
N GLN A 39 -17.94 -3.86 3.58
CA GLN A 39 -17.53 -2.45 3.49
C GLN A 39 -17.60 -1.74 4.85
N VAL A 40 -18.61 -2.04 5.68
CA VAL A 40 -18.71 -1.50 7.04
C VAL A 40 -17.56 -1.99 7.91
N GLN A 41 -17.25 -3.29 7.90
CA GLN A 41 -16.13 -3.87 8.65
C GLN A 41 -14.79 -3.26 8.21
N LYS A 42 -14.57 -3.12 6.90
CA LYS A 42 -13.38 -2.47 6.34
C LYS A 42 -13.22 -1.03 6.83
N LYS A 43 -14.31 -0.24 6.82
CA LYS A 43 -14.31 1.13 7.36
C LYS A 43 -13.99 1.17 8.86
N GLN A 44 -14.56 0.26 9.65
CA GLN A 44 -14.31 0.18 11.09
C GLN A 44 -12.85 -0.17 11.41
N ILE A 45 -12.26 -1.15 10.71
CA ILE A 45 -10.85 -1.53 10.86
C ILE A 45 -9.94 -0.35 10.51
N GLN A 46 -10.20 0.32 9.37
CA GLN A 46 -9.42 1.49 8.96
C GLN A 46 -9.51 2.63 9.98
N GLN A 47 -10.71 2.90 10.50
CA GLN A 47 -10.92 3.95 11.49
C GLN A 47 -10.24 3.61 12.82
N LYS A 48 -10.30 2.36 13.26
CA LYS A 48 -9.58 1.87 14.45
C LYS A 48 -8.08 2.06 14.29
N PHE A 49 -7.52 1.65 13.15
CA PHE A 49 -6.10 1.83 12.84
C PHE A 49 -5.70 3.31 12.87
N ASN A 50 -6.44 4.18 12.17
CA ASN A 50 -6.16 5.62 12.15
C ASN A 50 -6.20 6.24 13.56
N ASN A 51 -7.18 5.84 14.39
CA ASN A 51 -7.31 6.31 15.76
C ASN A 51 -6.16 5.82 16.64
N GLU A 52 -5.72 4.57 16.49
CA GLU A 52 -4.58 4.01 17.24
C GLU A 52 -3.27 4.69 16.83
N CYS A 53 -3.05 4.92 15.53
CA CYS A 53 -1.90 5.69 15.04
C CYS A 53 -1.90 7.12 15.58
N HIS A 54 -3.05 7.80 15.62
CA HIS A 54 -3.17 9.15 16.16
C HIS A 54 -2.92 9.20 17.67
N LYS A 55 -3.50 8.25 18.43
CA LYS A 55 -3.24 8.12 19.88
C LYS A 55 -1.76 7.86 20.18
N ALA A 56 -1.12 6.95 19.44
CA ALA A 56 0.30 6.67 19.59
C ALA A 56 1.17 7.91 19.29
N ALA A 57 0.79 8.71 18.28
CA ALA A 57 1.47 9.96 17.96
C ALA A 57 1.34 11.00 19.09
N ILE A 58 0.14 11.17 19.66
CA ILE A 58 -0.08 12.09 20.79
C ILE A 58 0.74 11.67 22.01
N VAL A 59 0.68 10.38 22.39
CA VAL A 59 1.42 9.85 23.56
C VAL A 59 2.93 10.03 23.38
N ALA A 60 3.46 9.84 22.17
CA ALA A 60 4.87 10.07 21.88
C ALA A 60 5.27 11.56 21.98
N VAL A 61 4.35 12.49 21.69
CA VAL A 61 4.60 13.94 21.85
C VAL A 61 4.55 14.34 23.33
N THR A 62 3.58 13.83 24.10
CA THR A 62 3.42 14.19 25.52
C THR A 62 4.51 13.60 26.42
N ASN A 63 4.97 12.37 26.13
CA ASN A 63 5.99 11.71 26.95
C ASN A 63 7.42 12.21 26.71
N ASN A 64 7.65 13.01 25.65
CA ASN A 64 8.95 13.63 25.41
C ASN A 64 9.21 14.90 26.25
N PHE A 65 8.26 15.32 27.10
CA PHE A 65 8.39 16.56 27.85
C PHE A 65 8.97 16.40 29.27
N VAL A 66 9.00 15.18 29.84
CA VAL A 66 9.51 14.96 31.21
C VAL A 66 10.19 13.58 31.34
N GLY A 67 11.45 13.46 30.92
CA GLY A 67 12.23 12.27 31.28
C GLY A 67 13.36 11.89 30.31
N ASN A 68 14.58 12.19 30.72
CA ASN A 68 15.85 11.54 30.35
C ASN A 68 16.07 11.16 28.85
N PRO A 69 16.83 11.96 28.06
CA PRO A 69 16.96 11.81 26.61
C PRO A 69 17.84 10.62 26.15
N ALA A 70 18.36 9.78 27.05
CA ALA A 70 19.40 8.80 26.73
C ALA A 70 18.90 7.45 26.19
N ILE A 71 17.62 7.12 26.33
CA ILE A 71 17.02 5.88 25.77
C ILE A 71 15.91 6.26 24.79
N LEU A 72 16.14 7.33 24.02
CA LEU A 72 15.39 7.51 22.78
C LEU A 72 16.03 6.53 21.80
N MET A 73 15.50 5.31 21.71
CA MET A 73 15.79 4.43 20.57
C MET A 73 15.60 5.30 19.34
N LYS A 74 16.72 5.65 18.70
CA LYS A 74 16.72 6.46 17.48
C LYS A 74 15.76 5.72 16.55
N LYS A 75 14.55 6.25 16.36
CA LYS A 75 13.60 5.71 15.40
C LYS A 75 14.35 5.71 14.09
N LYS A 76 14.95 4.58 13.72
CA LYS A 76 15.54 4.39 12.42
C LYS A 76 14.33 4.56 11.52
N LYS A 77 14.22 5.71 10.87
CA LYS A 77 13.22 5.89 9.83
C LYS A 77 13.45 4.72 8.90
N LEU A 78 12.49 3.81 8.86
CA LEU A 78 12.38 2.80 7.83
C LEU A 78 12.26 3.56 6.52
N LEU A 79 13.41 3.88 5.91
CA LEU A 79 13.48 4.42 4.58
C LEU A 79 13.35 3.23 3.63
N PHE A 80 12.16 2.63 3.61
CA PHE A 80 11.72 1.99 2.39
C PHE A 80 11.48 3.14 1.41
N ASN A 81 12.50 3.50 0.64
CA ASN A 81 12.38 4.43 -0.49
C ASN A 81 11.61 3.77 -1.65
N LEU A 82 10.66 2.90 -1.35
CA LEU A 82 9.62 2.48 -2.26
C LEU A 82 8.59 3.60 -2.28
N LYS A 83 8.94 4.74 -2.92
CA LYS A 83 7.93 5.73 -3.24
C LYS A 83 7.00 5.05 -4.24
N PRO A 84 5.74 4.74 -3.90
CA PRO A 84 4.81 4.29 -4.92
C PRO A 84 4.82 5.35 -6.01
N VAL A 85 4.95 4.92 -7.27
CA VAL A 85 4.76 5.80 -8.41
C VAL A 85 3.27 6.12 -8.44
N CYS A 86 2.88 7.15 -7.70
CA CYS A 86 1.54 7.69 -7.80
C CYS A 86 1.48 8.51 -9.09
N GLN A 87 0.46 8.26 -9.91
CA GLN A 87 0.13 9.13 -11.02
C GLN A 87 -0.02 10.57 -10.49
N LEU A 88 0.73 11.49 -11.06
CA LEU A 88 0.71 12.89 -10.66
C LEU A 88 -0.65 13.49 -11.05
N ARG A 89 -1.26 14.24 -10.14
CA ARG A 89 -2.47 15.02 -10.45
C ARG A 89 -2.10 16.20 -11.34
N ALA A 90 -3.03 16.67 -12.18
CA ALA A 90 -2.81 17.83 -13.06
C ALA A 90 -2.22 19.05 -12.33
N VAL A 91 -2.73 19.38 -11.13
CA VAL A 91 -2.20 20.49 -10.30
C VAL A 91 -0.73 20.26 -9.89
N GLN A 92 -0.32 19.00 -9.67
CA GLN A 92 1.07 18.66 -9.32
C GLN A 92 1.98 18.78 -10.53
N ILE A 93 1.51 18.38 -11.72
CA ILE A 93 2.24 18.58 -12.98
C ILE A 93 2.39 20.09 -13.24
N TYR A 94 1.30 20.86 -13.12
CA TYR A 94 1.34 22.32 -13.20
C TYR A 94 2.36 22.94 -12.24
N SER A 95 2.40 22.48 -10.98
CA SER A 95 3.41 22.92 -10.02
C SER A 95 4.84 22.66 -10.50
N HIS A 96 5.09 21.52 -11.13
CA HIS A 96 6.44 21.19 -11.59
C HIS A 96 6.91 22.15 -12.69
N HIS A 97 6.01 22.56 -13.60
CA HIS A 97 6.34 23.42 -14.73
C HIS A 97 6.29 24.92 -14.40
N TYR A 98 5.29 25.38 -13.65
CA TYR A 98 4.97 26.81 -13.50
C TYR A 98 5.08 27.35 -12.08
N PHE A 99 5.55 26.57 -11.10
CA PHE A 99 5.65 27.07 -9.72
C PHE A 99 6.54 28.32 -9.58
N PRO A 100 7.77 28.38 -10.15
CA PRO A 100 8.64 29.53 -9.96
C PRO A 100 8.10 30.82 -10.57
N THR A 101 7.37 30.71 -11.69
CA THR A 101 6.91 31.85 -12.48
C THR A 101 5.51 32.31 -12.07
N HIS A 102 4.55 31.39 -11.95
CA HIS A 102 3.14 31.72 -11.73
C HIS A 102 2.77 31.67 -10.25
N VAL A 103 3.14 30.60 -9.53
CA VAL A 103 2.64 30.35 -8.16
C VAL A 103 3.46 31.04 -7.07
N GLN A 104 4.79 30.99 -7.17
CA GLN A 104 5.73 31.51 -6.19
C GLN A 104 5.52 32.99 -5.82
N PRO A 105 5.23 33.94 -6.73
CA PRO A 105 5.00 35.33 -6.33
C PRO A 105 3.79 35.49 -5.40
N TYR A 106 2.69 34.78 -5.66
CA TYR A 106 1.50 34.83 -4.81
C TYR A 106 1.72 34.15 -3.46
N VAL A 107 2.43 33.03 -3.43
CA VAL A 107 2.81 32.37 -2.17
C VAL A 107 3.68 33.29 -1.33
N ASN A 108 4.70 33.93 -1.93
CA ASN A 108 5.54 34.89 -1.23
C ASN A 108 4.79 36.12 -0.75
N GLN A 109 3.84 36.63 -1.54
CA GLN A 109 2.98 37.74 -1.15
C GLN A 109 2.09 37.36 0.03
N ALA A 110 1.44 36.20 -0.01
CA ALA A 110 0.61 35.70 1.08
C ALA A 110 1.43 35.45 2.36
N LEU A 111 2.66 34.94 2.22
CA LEU A 111 3.56 34.76 3.36
C LEU A 111 4.02 36.10 3.98
N LYS A 112 4.25 37.13 3.16
CA LYS A 112 4.59 38.48 3.64
C LYS A 112 3.41 39.20 4.29
N ALA A 113 2.19 38.94 3.82
CA ALA A 113 0.97 39.52 4.39
C ALA A 113 0.67 38.98 5.80
N ASN A 114 1.11 37.76 6.10
CA ASN A 114 1.00 37.20 7.43
C ASN A 114 2.10 37.78 8.34
N THR A 115 1.68 38.52 9.37
CA THR A 115 2.59 39.19 10.32
C THR A 115 3.31 38.19 11.23
N GLU A 116 2.70 37.03 11.46
CA GLU A 116 3.25 35.97 12.32
C GLU A 116 3.91 34.84 11.51
N PRO A 117 4.97 34.22 12.04
CA PRO A 117 5.63 33.10 11.39
C PRO A 117 4.71 31.87 11.35
N LEU A 118 4.19 31.55 10.17
CA LEU A 118 3.36 30.36 9.97
C LEU A 118 4.16 29.07 10.15
N GLY A 119 3.56 28.07 10.80
CA GLY A 119 4.10 26.72 10.90
C GLY A 119 4.20 26.03 9.53
N HIS A 120 5.12 25.08 9.38
CA HIS A 120 5.38 24.38 8.11
C HIS A 120 4.12 23.81 7.46
N GLY A 121 3.24 23.16 8.24
CA GLY A 121 1.99 22.60 7.72
C GLY A 121 1.02 23.65 7.19
N VAL A 122 0.94 24.80 7.86
CA VAL A 122 0.08 25.92 7.41
C VAL A 122 0.63 26.53 6.13
N LYS A 123 1.96 26.70 6.03
CA LYS A 123 2.62 27.16 4.80
C LYS A 123 2.36 26.23 3.62
N LEU A 124 2.46 24.91 3.83
CA LEU A 124 2.19 23.91 2.79
C LEU A 124 0.72 23.97 2.34
N ASN A 125 -0.23 24.04 3.26
CA ASN A 125 -1.65 24.15 2.92
C ASN A 125 -1.97 25.44 2.17
N LEU A 126 -1.40 26.57 2.59
CA LEU A 126 -1.54 27.86 1.89
C LEU A 126 -0.99 27.76 0.46
N SER A 127 0.19 27.18 0.28
CA SER A 127 0.78 26.97 -1.04
C SER A 127 -0.08 26.08 -1.93
N ASN A 128 -0.64 25.00 -1.37
CA ASN A 128 -1.53 24.10 -2.11
C ASN A 128 -2.82 24.79 -2.54
N HIS A 129 -3.39 25.65 -1.68
CA HIS A 129 -4.59 26.42 -2.00
C HIS A 129 -4.33 27.42 -3.13
N ILE A 130 -3.29 28.25 -2.98
CA ILE A 130 -2.92 29.26 -4.00
C ILE A 130 -2.63 28.58 -5.34
N MET A 131 -1.92 27.45 -5.32
CA MET A 131 -1.63 26.70 -6.53
C MET A 131 -2.89 26.19 -7.23
N ALA A 132 -3.88 25.69 -6.47
CA ALA A 132 -5.15 25.28 -7.04
C ALA A 132 -5.92 26.47 -7.64
N GLU A 133 -5.95 27.61 -6.94
CA GLU A 133 -6.58 28.83 -7.45
C GLU A 133 -5.90 29.35 -8.73
N GLN A 134 -4.57 29.36 -8.77
CA GLN A 134 -3.82 29.77 -9.96
C GLN A 134 -4.06 28.82 -11.13
N PHE A 135 -4.08 27.52 -10.89
CA PHE A 135 -4.40 26.53 -11.93
C PHE A 135 -5.82 26.73 -12.50
N GLU A 136 -6.82 26.98 -11.65
CA GLU A 136 -8.19 27.24 -12.11
C GLU A 136 -8.33 28.56 -12.89
N ALA A 137 -7.56 29.59 -12.50
CA ALA A 137 -7.56 30.89 -13.17
C ALA A 137 -6.72 30.92 -14.47
N GLU A 138 -5.91 29.89 -14.71
CA GLU A 138 -5.03 29.80 -15.87
C GLU A 138 -5.81 29.64 -17.18
N THR A 139 -5.18 30.02 -18.29
CA THR A 139 -5.76 29.88 -19.63
C THR A 139 -6.02 28.42 -20.01
N ASP A 140 -7.05 28.19 -20.83
CA ASP A 140 -7.38 26.84 -21.31
C ASP A 140 -6.22 26.18 -22.06
N ALA A 141 -5.38 26.97 -22.77
CA ALA A 141 -4.20 26.48 -23.47
C ALA A 141 -3.17 25.80 -22.54
N ILE A 142 -2.90 26.39 -21.37
CA ILE A 142 -1.98 25.77 -20.38
C ILE A 142 -2.64 24.56 -19.73
N LYS A 143 -3.96 24.59 -19.49
CA LYS A 143 -4.68 23.43 -18.95
C LYS A 143 -4.63 22.25 -19.93
N GLU A 144 -4.81 22.50 -21.22
CA GLU A 144 -4.66 21.49 -22.28
C GLU A 144 -3.24 20.95 -22.36
N GLU A 145 -2.20 21.80 -22.26
CA GLU A 145 -0.79 21.38 -22.20
C GLU A 145 -0.55 20.44 -21.02
N ILE A 146 -1.01 20.79 -19.82
CA ILE A 146 -0.85 19.98 -18.61
C ILE A 146 -1.59 18.64 -18.73
N LEU A 147 -2.77 18.62 -19.34
CA LEU A 147 -3.52 17.38 -19.59
C LEU A 147 -2.79 16.49 -20.60
N ALA A 148 -2.21 17.05 -21.65
CA ALA A 148 -1.39 16.31 -22.60
C ALA A 148 -0.16 15.69 -21.91
N THR A 149 0.56 16.45 -21.07
CA THR A 149 1.69 15.90 -20.28
C THR A 149 1.22 14.80 -19.31
N MET A 150 0.03 14.92 -18.74
CA MET A 150 -0.53 13.88 -17.87
C MET A 150 -0.80 12.58 -18.64
N GLU A 151 -1.32 12.68 -19.87
CA GLU A 151 -1.55 11.54 -20.76
C GLU A 151 -0.22 10.90 -21.20
N GLU A 152 0.78 11.70 -21.59
CA GLU A 152 2.12 11.20 -21.91
C GLU A 152 2.75 10.42 -20.75
N LEU A 153 2.71 10.95 -19.52
CA LEU A 153 3.21 10.24 -18.34
C LEU A 153 2.43 8.96 -18.06
N HIS A 154 1.13 8.93 -18.36
CA HIS A 154 0.32 7.73 -18.21
C HIS A 154 0.71 6.66 -19.23
N GLU A 155 0.90 7.06 -20.49
CA GLU A 155 1.38 6.18 -21.56
C GLU A 155 2.78 5.64 -21.24
N GLU A 156 3.70 6.45 -20.74
CA GLU A 156 5.04 6.00 -20.32
C GLU A 156 4.97 4.93 -19.23
N ILE A 157 4.09 5.07 -18.24
CA ILE A 157 3.89 4.06 -17.19
C ILE A 157 3.34 2.76 -17.79
N LEU A 158 2.31 2.86 -18.64
CA LEU A 158 1.72 1.69 -19.30
C LEU A 158 2.73 0.99 -20.22
N GLU A 159 3.53 1.77 -20.95
CA GLU A 159 4.55 1.23 -21.84
C GLU A 159 5.69 0.58 -21.05
N ALA A 160 6.11 1.17 -19.94
CA ALA A 160 7.08 0.57 -19.02
C ALA A 160 6.57 -0.74 -18.41
N GLU A 161 5.27 -0.83 -18.10
CA GLU A 161 4.64 -2.07 -17.65
C GLU A 161 4.57 -3.12 -18.78
N ALA A 162 4.21 -2.72 -19.99
CA ALA A 162 4.15 -3.60 -21.16
C ALA A 162 5.54 -4.09 -21.63
N LYS A 163 6.59 -3.29 -21.40
CA LYS A 163 7.98 -3.59 -21.76
C LYS A 163 8.70 -4.49 -20.76
N ARG A 164 8.09 -4.85 -19.61
CA ARG A 164 8.74 -5.77 -18.66
C ARG A 164 9.00 -7.11 -19.33
N SER A 165 10.28 -7.46 -19.41
CA SER A 165 10.71 -8.74 -19.93
C SER A 165 10.44 -9.86 -18.91
N LEU A 166 10.42 -11.11 -19.36
CA LEU A 166 10.33 -12.27 -18.46
C LEU A 166 11.49 -12.30 -17.45
N ALA A 167 12.67 -11.82 -17.85
CA ALA A 167 13.83 -11.71 -16.96
C ALA A 167 13.57 -10.70 -15.82
N ASP A 168 12.93 -9.57 -16.11
CA ASP A 168 12.60 -8.55 -15.09
C ASP A 168 11.60 -9.11 -14.07
N TYR A 169 10.62 -9.91 -14.51
CA TYR A 169 9.69 -10.57 -13.59
C TYR A 169 10.38 -11.60 -12.70
N LEU A 170 11.29 -12.41 -13.25
CA LEU A 170 12.06 -13.38 -12.46
C LEU A 170 12.94 -12.68 -11.43
N GLU A 171 13.67 -11.64 -11.85
CA GLU A 171 14.47 -10.84 -10.93
C GLU A 171 13.62 -10.22 -9.81
N ALA A 172 12.44 -9.70 -10.14
CA ALA A 172 11.52 -9.16 -9.13
C ALA A 172 11.00 -10.23 -8.16
N ILE A 173 10.69 -11.43 -8.65
CA ILE A 173 10.29 -12.58 -7.82
C ILE A 173 11.43 -13.00 -6.89
N ASP A 174 12.66 -13.08 -7.40
CA ASP A 174 13.85 -13.48 -6.63
C ASP A 174 14.23 -12.43 -5.57
N GLN A 175 14.00 -11.14 -5.85
CA GLN A 175 14.27 -10.05 -4.91
C GLN A 175 13.16 -9.86 -3.85
N ALA A 176 11.94 -10.29 -4.14
CA ALA A 176 10.78 -10.06 -3.27
C ALA A 176 10.95 -10.62 -1.84
N PRO A 177 11.47 -11.84 -1.61
CA PRO A 177 11.70 -12.37 -0.26
C PRO A 177 12.59 -11.47 0.60
N ALA A 178 13.70 -10.97 0.06
CA ALA A 178 14.62 -10.11 0.81
C ALA A 178 14.00 -8.75 1.18
N LEU A 179 13.16 -8.20 0.30
CA LEU A 179 12.41 -6.97 0.57
C LEU A 179 11.33 -7.18 1.63
N LEU A 180 10.53 -8.24 1.50
CA LEU A 180 9.50 -8.63 2.46
C LEU A 180 10.11 -8.94 3.82
N GLU A 181 11.25 -9.60 3.85
CA GLU A 181 11.98 -9.91 5.08
C GLU A 181 12.32 -8.65 5.86
N ARG A 182 12.97 -7.69 5.20
CA ARG A 182 13.36 -6.42 5.83
C ARG A 182 12.15 -5.65 6.34
N LEU A 183 11.07 -5.60 5.56
CA LEU A 183 9.84 -4.89 5.91
C LEU A 183 9.15 -5.52 7.11
N LEU A 184 8.81 -6.81 6.99
CA LEU A 184 8.00 -7.50 7.97
C LEU A 184 8.79 -7.76 9.27
N ARG A 185 10.12 -7.92 9.22
CA ARG A 185 10.96 -8.08 10.41
C ARG A 185 10.92 -6.83 11.28
N GLU A 186 10.99 -5.65 10.68
CA GLU A 186 10.91 -4.42 11.45
C GLU A 186 9.49 -4.20 12.01
N ILE A 187 8.44 -4.49 11.22
CA ILE A 187 7.07 -4.40 11.73
C ILE A 187 6.86 -5.39 12.88
N ALA A 188 7.33 -6.64 12.75
CA ALA A 188 7.28 -7.66 13.78
C ALA A 188 7.99 -7.22 15.06
N ALA A 189 9.18 -6.62 14.94
CA ALA A 189 9.95 -6.12 16.08
C ALA A 189 9.21 -4.97 16.83
N GLN A 190 8.50 -4.10 16.10
CA GLN A 190 7.78 -2.98 16.71
C GLN A 190 6.42 -3.37 17.29
N THR A 191 5.74 -4.36 16.70
CA THR A 191 4.37 -4.75 17.05
C THR A 191 4.29 -6.00 17.93
N GLY A 192 5.34 -6.83 17.94
CA GLY A 192 5.31 -8.18 18.50
C GLY A 192 4.46 -9.16 17.69
N TRP A 193 4.04 -8.80 16.48
CA TRP A 193 3.22 -9.67 15.62
C TRP A 193 4.06 -10.65 14.82
N TRP A 194 3.43 -11.75 14.43
CA TRP A 194 3.97 -12.69 13.45
C TRP A 194 3.24 -12.53 12.14
N PHE A 195 3.98 -12.66 11.04
CA PHE A 195 3.47 -12.47 9.70
C PHE A 195 3.67 -13.73 8.87
N LEU A 196 2.62 -14.15 8.18
CA LEU A 196 2.66 -15.15 7.12
C LEU A 196 2.20 -14.46 5.84
N VAL A 197 3.05 -14.47 4.82
CA VAL A 197 2.73 -13.99 3.48
C VAL A 197 2.69 -15.20 2.56
N ILE A 198 1.57 -15.34 1.87
CA ILE A 198 1.40 -16.34 0.81
C ILE A 198 1.22 -15.56 -0.49
N ALA A 199 2.11 -15.81 -1.44
CA ALA A 199 2.05 -15.23 -2.77
C ALA A 199 1.94 -16.37 -3.80
N GLY A 200 1.04 -16.23 -4.76
CA GLY A 200 0.86 -17.20 -5.84
C GLY A 200 0.84 -16.51 -7.19
N GLY A 201 1.46 -17.14 -8.19
CA GLY A 201 1.51 -16.59 -9.54
C GLY A 201 2.20 -17.51 -10.53
N PRO A 202 2.12 -17.20 -11.84
CA PRO A 202 2.85 -17.93 -12.86
C PRO A 202 4.35 -17.74 -12.69
N LEU A 203 5.12 -18.82 -12.71
CA LEU A 203 6.58 -18.78 -12.67
C LEU A 203 7.14 -18.81 -14.11
N PRO A 204 7.85 -17.76 -14.57
CA PRO A 204 8.35 -17.70 -15.95
C PRO A 204 9.32 -18.83 -16.34
N THR A 205 10.03 -19.43 -15.39
CA THR A 205 10.97 -20.54 -15.64
C THR A 205 10.30 -21.90 -15.79
N ASP A 206 9.04 -22.04 -15.39
CA ASP A 206 8.28 -23.31 -15.41
C ASP A 206 7.05 -23.20 -16.33
N ASP A 207 7.26 -22.69 -17.54
CA ASP A 207 6.24 -22.51 -18.58
C ASP A 207 4.95 -21.79 -18.10
N GLY A 208 5.08 -20.93 -17.10
CA GLY A 208 3.95 -20.18 -16.51
C GLY A 208 3.04 -21.02 -15.61
N ASN A 209 3.47 -22.20 -15.16
CA ASN A 209 2.78 -22.94 -14.10
C ASN A 209 2.63 -22.09 -12.85
N ILE A 210 1.53 -22.29 -12.12
CA ILE A 210 1.24 -21.54 -10.89
C ILE A 210 2.08 -22.12 -9.76
N HIS A 211 2.98 -21.29 -9.21
CA HIS A 211 3.74 -21.60 -8.01
C HIS A 211 3.20 -20.78 -6.84
N THR A 212 3.26 -21.36 -5.65
CA THR A 212 2.90 -20.69 -4.40
C THR A 212 4.13 -20.61 -3.52
N HIS A 213 4.48 -19.40 -3.09
CA HIS A 213 5.54 -19.14 -2.14
C HIS A 213 4.93 -18.69 -0.81
N SER A 214 5.33 -19.36 0.26
CA SER A 214 4.98 -18.96 1.62
C SER A 214 6.21 -18.44 2.34
N PHE A 215 6.11 -17.23 2.90
CA PHE A 215 7.15 -16.57 3.65
C PHE A 215 6.64 -16.24 5.05
N HIS A 216 7.41 -16.56 6.09
CA HIS A 216 7.02 -16.36 7.47
C HIS A 216 8.06 -15.54 8.23
N ILE A 217 7.59 -14.62 9.08
CA ILE A 217 8.42 -13.90 10.04
C ILE A 217 7.78 -13.96 11.40
N GLY A 218 8.60 -14.23 12.39
CA GLY A 218 8.23 -14.26 13.79
C GLY A 218 8.85 -15.48 14.45
N GLU A 219 9.35 -15.29 15.65
CA GLU A 219 9.81 -16.37 16.51
C GLU A 219 9.02 -16.29 17.82
N THR A 220 8.71 -17.45 18.38
CA THR A 220 8.18 -17.54 19.74
C THR A 220 9.25 -17.12 20.75
N ILE A 221 8.87 -16.95 22.02
CA ILE A 221 9.83 -16.75 23.11
C ILE A 221 10.85 -17.91 23.24
N HIS A 222 10.53 -19.06 22.66
CA HIS A 222 11.39 -20.25 22.63
C HIS A 222 12.23 -20.34 21.34
N GLY A 223 12.14 -19.33 20.45
CA GLY A 223 12.85 -19.31 19.18
C GLY A 223 12.18 -20.13 18.06
N HIS A 224 10.98 -20.68 18.29
CA HIS A 224 10.31 -21.46 17.25
C HIS A 224 9.67 -20.56 16.21
N ASN A 225 9.80 -20.92 14.94
CA ASN A 225 9.07 -20.25 13.87
C ASN A 225 7.66 -20.84 13.66
N PHE A 226 6.86 -20.20 12.81
CA PHE A 226 5.50 -20.65 12.52
C PHE A 226 5.43 -22.10 12.01
N LEU A 227 6.40 -22.53 11.18
CA LEU A 227 6.39 -23.87 10.59
C LEU A 227 6.63 -24.95 11.65
N GLU A 228 7.54 -24.69 12.58
CA GLU A 228 7.88 -25.60 13.68
C GLU A 228 6.69 -25.79 14.63
N GLU A 229 6.02 -24.71 15.03
CA GLU A 229 4.82 -24.78 15.88
C GLU A 229 3.62 -25.39 15.15
N TYR A 230 3.45 -25.13 13.86
CA TYR A 230 2.38 -25.74 13.09
C TYR A 230 2.59 -27.25 12.97
N ALA A 231 3.82 -27.70 12.73
CA ALA A 231 4.13 -29.13 12.62
C ALA A 231 3.82 -29.90 13.92
N THR A 232 4.03 -29.31 15.10
CA THR A 232 3.73 -29.97 16.38
C THR A 232 2.23 -30.10 16.65
N LEU A 233 1.40 -29.19 16.14
CA LEU A 233 -0.05 -29.21 16.32
C LEU A 233 -0.75 -30.33 15.52
N PHE A 234 -0.22 -30.69 14.35
CA PHE A 234 -0.80 -31.72 13.47
C PHE A 234 -0.11 -33.07 13.55
N MET A 235 0.98 -33.18 14.32
CA MET A 235 1.58 -34.47 14.66
C MET A 235 0.74 -35.17 15.74
N ASP A 236 0.37 -36.41 15.43
CA ASP A 236 -0.53 -37.29 16.18
C ASP A 236 -0.27 -37.24 17.70
N PRO A 237 -1.27 -36.93 18.56
CA PRO A 237 -1.09 -36.88 20.01
C PRO A 237 -0.53 -38.19 20.59
N ASP A 238 -0.73 -39.31 19.90
CA ASP A 238 -0.26 -40.64 20.33
C ASP A 238 1.26 -40.82 20.26
N ASN A 239 2.01 -39.91 19.61
CA ASN A 239 3.47 -39.98 19.52
C ASN A 239 4.20 -39.10 20.57
N ARG A 240 3.48 -38.47 21.51
CA ARG A 240 4.06 -37.57 22.53
C ARG A 240 4.50 -38.26 23.82
N THR A 241 4.22 -39.55 24.01
CA THR A 241 4.48 -40.26 25.29
C THR A 241 5.79 -41.03 25.35
N SER A 242 6.58 -41.09 24.28
CA SER A 242 7.79 -41.94 24.22
C SER A 242 9.13 -41.19 24.37
N GLN A 243 9.13 -39.91 24.75
CA GLN A 243 10.36 -39.17 25.07
C GLN A 243 10.21 -38.43 26.41
N CYS A 244 10.24 -39.18 27.50
CA CYS A 244 10.56 -38.73 28.86
C CYS A 244 11.49 -39.76 29.49
#